data_AF-A0A8S9WDX7-F1
#
_entry.id   AF-A0A8S9WDX7-F1
#
_cell.length_a   1.000
_cell.length_b   1.000
_cell.length_c   1.000
_cell.angle_alpha   90.00
_cell.angle_beta   90.00
_cell.angle_gamma   90.00
#
_symmetry.space_group_name_H-M   'P 1'
#
loop_
_entity.id
_entity.type
_entity.pdbx_description
1 polymer ?
#
loop_
_entity_poly.entity_id
_entity_poly.type
_entity_poly.pdbx_seq_one_letter_code
_entity_poly.pdbx_strand_id
1 'polypeptide(L)'
;MKMKSGAGKKKEKARRPTATPSVKKAISELKGIEKAEKIQEKIVMKKKAITERARSKNDEKLIKRAESEEQAAIAVLERIRADKNRAETELKSITSGTAPKKDESVIADSSRAGISESKVESDSPPVSTISSEAQAQEDEGKYREKYPIIEPYAYVTITNDIPPLYKLSEVQLTKGEEELLNELKTRLYETIDVSFSDVEDVEKLLKEKVDAIVADLSLGQALTSDSLDKIFYYIKRDFLGFGKLDPVLNDTMAEDISADGPGIPLFVYHRTYHSIETNVIFEQEELDSLIYKMAQRSGRHISLAKPLLDAALPSQDRLQLSIGSEVTTRGSTFTIRKFKEVPLTVIDLVNFGTFSLEMIAYIWMAVDNGSNILIAGGTASGKTTVLNSFAMFIAPESKVVTIEDTREINLIHDNWIPSVTREVEEGAKGVEMFDLLRSALRQRPEYVLVGEVRGKEAHTLFQAMATGHVTMSTVHADSADTVVKRLTKEPINVPLMLLDSLNIIPLQKMVKIGTKSTRRCTKIVEVLGVDFENESLMTNDLFTWRPPDEFEFTGESAIFVKIMEKLNMTEDALGAEFARRRRILAGLQKKGMTNYQSLHKMLHDYRIDPLETEQRLGL
;
A
#
# COMPACT_ATOMS: atom_id res chain seq x y z
N MET A 1 -43.38 -61.77 -38.29
CA MET A 1 -43.34 -62.24 -36.88
C MET A 1 -42.70 -61.13 -36.06
N LYS A 2 -43.28 -60.50 -35.02
CA LYS A 2 -44.45 -60.74 -34.18
C LYS A 2 -45.23 -59.42 -34.04
N MET A 3 -46.55 -59.52 -34.09
CA MET A 3 -47.50 -58.49 -33.68
C MET A 3 -47.44 -58.24 -32.17
N LYS A 4 -47.72 -57.00 -31.74
CA LYS A 4 -48.62 -56.74 -30.61
C LYS A 4 -49.21 -55.32 -30.71
N SER A 5 -50.54 -55.33 -30.77
CA SER A 5 -51.50 -54.23 -30.77
C SER A 5 -51.62 -53.55 -29.40
N GLY A 6 -51.96 -52.26 -29.36
CA GLY A 6 -52.36 -51.57 -28.14
C GLY A 6 -52.93 -50.17 -28.38
N ALA A 7 -54.26 -50.07 -28.37
CA ALA A 7 -55.13 -48.92 -28.55
C ALA A 7 -54.68 -47.57 -27.92
N GLY A 8 -54.65 -46.51 -28.73
CA GLY A 8 -54.53 -45.12 -28.28
C GLY A 8 -55.88 -44.52 -27.89
N LYS A 9 -56.12 -44.33 -26.59
CA LYS A 9 -57.18 -43.47 -26.05
C LYS A 9 -56.75 -42.00 -26.20
N LYS A 10 -57.45 -41.23 -27.04
CA LYS A 10 -57.40 -39.75 -27.01
C LYS A 10 -58.03 -39.26 -25.69
N LYS A 11 -57.22 -38.73 -24.77
CA LYS A 11 -57.68 -37.90 -23.65
C LYS A 11 -57.58 -36.43 -24.08
N GLU A 12 -58.73 -35.78 -24.18
CA GLU A 12 -58.88 -34.34 -24.25
C GLU A 12 -58.18 -33.69 -23.04
N LYS A 13 -57.10 -32.94 -23.27
CA LYS A 13 -56.51 -32.06 -22.26
C LYS A 13 -57.20 -30.70 -22.36
N ALA A 14 -58.05 -30.40 -21.38
CA ALA A 14 -58.58 -29.05 -21.15
C ALA A 14 -57.40 -28.06 -21.05
N ARG A 15 -57.37 -27.08 -21.96
CA ARG A 15 -56.40 -25.96 -21.92
C ARG A 15 -56.72 -25.10 -20.69
N ARG A 16 -55.76 -24.98 -19.75
CA ARG A 16 -55.81 -23.95 -18.70
C ARG A 16 -55.68 -22.57 -19.36
N PRO A 17 -56.50 -21.57 -19.01
CA PRO A 17 -56.36 -20.23 -19.56
C PRO A 17 -55.03 -19.62 -19.11
N THR A 18 -54.21 -19.18 -20.05
CA THR A 18 -52.99 -18.42 -19.78
C THR A 18 -53.37 -16.99 -19.40
N ALA A 19 -52.97 -16.54 -18.21
CA ALA A 19 -53.21 -15.18 -17.74
C ALA A 19 -52.66 -14.14 -18.73
N THR A 20 -53.47 -13.10 -19.01
CA THR A 20 -53.10 -11.98 -19.89
C THR A 20 -51.88 -11.21 -19.34
N PRO A 21 -51.09 -10.54 -20.19
CA PRO A 21 -49.92 -9.75 -19.77
C PRO A 21 -50.22 -8.71 -18.68
N SER A 22 -51.42 -8.11 -18.67
CA SER A 22 -51.83 -7.16 -17.63
C SER A 22 -52.01 -7.82 -16.26
N VAL A 23 -52.55 -9.04 -16.21
CA VAL A 23 -52.71 -9.83 -14.99
C VAL A 23 -51.34 -10.26 -14.43
N LYS A 24 -50.39 -10.63 -15.30
CA LYS A 24 -49.02 -10.96 -14.87
C LYS A 24 -48.30 -9.77 -14.25
N LYS A 25 -48.46 -8.57 -14.82
CA LYS A 25 -47.88 -7.33 -14.28
C LYS A 25 -48.48 -6.98 -12.91
N ALA A 26 -49.80 -7.02 -12.78
CA ALA A 26 -50.49 -6.76 -11.51
C ALA A 26 -50.13 -7.77 -10.40
N ILE A 27 -49.98 -9.05 -10.74
CA ILE A 27 -49.50 -10.08 -9.77
C ILE A 27 -48.06 -9.81 -9.33
N SER A 28 -47.18 -9.35 -10.25
CA SER A 28 -45.78 -9.03 -9.91
C SER A 28 -45.69 -7.82 -8.98
N GLU A 29 -46.49 -6.79 -9.23
CA GLU A 29 -46.59 -5.59 -8.40
C GLU A 29 -47.10 -5.91 -6.99
N LEU A 30 -48.15 -6.74 -6.90
CA LEU A 30 -48.72 -7.18 -5.61
C LEU A 30 -47.72 -7.99 -4.78
N LYS A 31 -46.91 -8.85 -5.42
CA LYS A 31 -45.80 -9.57 -4.74
C LYS A 31 -44.71 -8.62 -4.24
N GLY A 32 -44.42 -7.55 -4.97
CA GLY A 32 -43.50 -6.51 -4.54
C GLY A 32 -43.98 -5.80 -3.28
N ILE A 33 -45.27 -5.42 -3.25
CA ILE A 33 -45.92 -4.78 -2.10
C ILE A 33 -45.98 -5.72 -0.89
N GLU A 34 -46.28 -7.01 -1.07
CA GLU A 34 -46.26 -8.00 0.02
C GLU A 34 -44.85 -8.19 0.63
N LYS A 35 -43.80 -8.12 -0.20
CA LYS A 35 -42.41 -8.17 0.28
C LYS A 35 -42.07 -6.91 1.07
N ALA A 36 -42.47 -5.74 0.59
CA ALA A 36 -42.29 -4.46 1.28
C ALA A 36 -43.03 -4.42 2.62
N GLU A 37 -44.25 -4.94 2.70
CA GLU A 37 -45.03 -5.07 3.94
C GLU A 37 -44.27 -5.89 4.99
N LYS A 38 -43.78 -7.09 4.63
CA LYS A 38 -43.02 -7.96 5.54
C LYS A 38 -41.71 -7.33 6.04
N ILE A 39 -41.02 -6.57 5.19
CA ILE A 39 -39.80 -5.85 5.58
C ILE A 39 -40.15 -4.74 6.57
N GLN A 40 -41.20 -3.96 6.27
CA GLN A 40 -41.62 -2.86 7.12
C GLN A 40 -42.18 -3.34 8.48
N GLU A 41 -42.86 -4.48 8.53
CA GLU A 41 -43.29 -5.11 9.79
C GLU A 41 -42.10 -5.45 10.70
N LYS A 42 -40.99 -5.97 10.14
CA LYS A 42 -39.74 -6.21 10.90
C LYS A 42 -39.12 -4.91 11.42
N ILE A 43 -39.18 -3.83 10.63
CA ILE A 43 -38.67 -2.51 11.03
C ILE A 43 -39.49 -1.96 12.20
N VAL A 44 -40.83 -2.03 12.13
CA VAL A 44 -41.72 -1.62 13.22
C VAL A 44 -41.43 -2.43 14.50
N MET A 45 -41.27 -3.75 14.39
CA MET A 45 -40.91 -4.60 15.54
C MET A 45 -39.57 -4.21 16.18
N LYS A 46 -38.55 -3.90 15.36
CA LYS A 46 -37.23 -3.47 15.85
C LYS A 46 -37.32 -2.09 16.52
N LYS A 47 -38.09 -1.15 15.98
CA LYS A 47 -38.28 0.18 16.56
C LYS A 47 -39.05 0.12 17.88
N LYS A 48 -40.11 -0.68 17.96
CA LYS A 48 -40.85 -0.93 19.20
C LYS A 48 -39.96 -1.51 20.31
N ALA A 49 -39.08 -2.46 19.99
CA ALA A 49 -38.12 -3.00 20.95
C ALA A 49 -37.10 -1.95 21.45
N ILE A 50 -36.70 -1.01 20.58
CA ILE A 50 -35.83 0.11 20.96
C ILE A 50 -36.58 1.08 21.89
N THR A 51 -37.85 1.40 21.60
CA THR A 51 -38.69 2.24 22.46
C THR A 51 -38.89 1.60 23.84
N GLU A 52 -39.17 0.30 23.91
CA GLU A 52 -39.29 -0.44 25.17
C GLU A 52 -37.98 -0.44 25.97
N ARG A 53 -36.83 -0.60 25.29
CA ARG A 53 -35.51 -0.52 25.93
C ARG A 53 -35.19 0.89 26.43
N ALA A 54 -35.58 1.93 25.69
CA ALA A 54 -35.43 3.32 26.12
C ALA A 54 -36.28 3.61 27.36
N ARG A 55 -37.53 3.11 27.40
CA ARG A 55 -38.41 3.19 28.58
C ARG A 55 -37.82 2.49 29.80
N SER A 56 -37.17 1.32 29.62
CA SER A 56 -36.51 0.59 30.71
C SER A 56 -35.32 1.33 31.35
N LYS A 57 -34.71 2.27 30.61
CA LYS A 57 -33.54 3.06 31.07
C LYS A 57 -33.90 4.45 31.63
N ASN A 58 -35.19 4.83 31.61
CA ASN A 58 -35.73 6.07 32.16
C ASN A 58 -35.06 7.36 31.62
N ASP A 59 -34.62 7.37 30.36
CA ASP A 59 -34.04 8.53 29.68
C ASP A 59 -35.12 9.24 28.82
N GLU A 60 -35.66 10.36 29.30
CA GLU A 60 -36.74 11.10 28.64
C GLU A 60 -36.39 11.59 27.21
N LYS A 61 -35.11 11.88 26.94
CA LYS A 61 -34.68 12.39 25.62
C LYS A 61 -34.61 11.26 24.61
N LEU A 62 -34.13 10.09 25.02
CA LEU A 62 -34.12 8.88 24.18
C LEU A 62 -35.52 8.33 23.94
N ILE A 63 -36.43 8.40 24.93
CA ILE A 63 -37.82 7.96 24.78
C ILE A 63 -38.53 8.77 23.71
N LYS A 64 -38.47 10.12 23.77
CA LYS A 64 -39.13 10.99 22.77
C LYS A 64 -38.64 10.73 21.33
N ARG A 65 -37.34 10.51 21.16
CA ARG A 65 -36.76 10.19 19.85
C ARG A 65 -37.21 8.80 19.36
N ALA A 66 -37.16 7.79 20.22
CA ALA A 66 -37.56 6.43 19.87
C ALA A 66 -39.06 6.34 19.52
N GLU A 67 -39.93 7.04 20.26
CA GLU A 67 -41.37 7.10 19.98
C GLU A 67 -41.68 7.79 18.66
N SER A 68 -40.96 8.87 18.32
CA SER A 68 -41.11 9.54 17.03
C SER A 68 -40.69 8.64 15.86
N GLU A 69 -39.58 7.91 15.99
CA GLU A 69 -39.10 6.97 14.97
C GLU A 69 -40.02 5.74 14.84
N GLU A 70 -40.61 5.25 15.93
CA GLU A 70 -41.61 4.18 15.92
C GLU A 70 -42.89 4.61 15.20
N GLN A 71 -43.43 5.80 15.51
CA GLN A 71 -44.62 6.33 14.85
C GLN A 71 -44.40 6.55 13.35
N ALA A 72 -43.23 7.06 12.96
CA ALA A 72 -42.88 7.21 11.54
C ALA A 72 -42.86 5.84 10.81
N ALA A 73 -42.31 4.81 11.44
CA ALA A 73 -42.29 3.46 10.88
C ALA A 73 -43.69 2.84 10.73
N ILE A 74 -44.59 3.08 11.70
CA ILE A 74 -45.99 2.65 11.64
C ILE A 74 -46.74 3.36 10.50
N ALA A 75 -46.56 4.67 10.35
CA ALA A 75 -47.20 5.44 9.28
C ALA A 75 -46.80 4.95 7.88
N VAL A 76 -45.54 4.54 7.70
CA VAL A 76 -45.07 3.93 6.44
C VAL A 76 -45.72 2.55 6.23
N LEU A 77 -45.87 1.73 7.27
CA LEU A 77 -46.54 0.43 7.17
C LEU A 77 -48.01 0.57 6.77
N GLU A 78 -48.72 1.56 7.33
CA GLU A 78 -50.11 1.84 6.98
C GLU A 78 -50.26 2.27 5.51
N ARG A 79 -49.33 3.07 4.98
CA ARG A 79 -49.30 3.44 3.55
C ARG A 79 -49.11 2.21 2.66
N ILE A 80 -48.17 1.34 2.99
CA ILE A 80 -47.92 0.09 2.23
C ILE A 80 -49.17 -0.80 2.23
N ARG A 81 -49.87 -0.92 3.37
CA ARG A 81 -51.13 -1.67 3.46
C ARG A 81 -52.26 -1.04 2.65
N ALA A 82 -52.34 0.28 2.60
CA ALA A 82 -53.29 0.98 1.75
C ALA A 82 -53.03 0.73 0.26
N ASP A 83 -51.77 0.75 -0.16
CA ASP A 83 -51.37 0.47 -1.54
C ASP A 83 -51.60 -1.00 -1.91
N LYS A 84 -51.38 -1.92 -0.97
CA LYS A 84 -51.74 -3.35 -1.13
C LYS A 84 -53.24 -3.52 -1.39
N ASN A 85 -54.08 -2.88 -0.58
CA ASN A 85 -55.53 -2.96 -0.74
C ASN A 85 -56.01 -2.39 -2.09
N ARG A 86 -55.37 -1.32 -2.58
CA ARG A 86 -55.63 -0.78 -3.93
C ARG A 86 -55.24 -1.78 -5.01
N ALA A 87 -54.03 -2.32 -4.95
CA ALA A 87 -53.54 -3.31 -5.91
C ALA A 87 -54.39 -4.60 -5.92
N GLU A 88 -54.87 -5.06 -4.75
CA GLU A 88 -55.80 -6.20 -4.66
C GLU A 88 -57.16 -5.89 -5.29
N THR A 89 -57.65 -4.65 -5.13
CA THR A 89 -58.93 -4.20 -5.71
C THR A 89 -58.83 -4.07 -7.24
N GLU A 90 -57.71 -3.55 -7.75
CA GLU A 90 -57.42 -3.50 -9.18
C GLU A 90 -57.24 -4.89 -9.78
N LEU A 91 -56.55 -5.81 -9.09
CA LEU A 91 -56.42 -7.19 -9.54
C LEU A 91 -57.79 -7.89 -9.59
N LYS A 92 -58.67 -7.62 -8.62
CA LYS A 92 -60.05 -8.13 -8.62
C LYS A 92 -60.88 -7.55 -9.76
N SER A 93 -60.77 -6.26 -10.07
CA SER A 93 -61.51 -5.66 -11.19
C SER A 93 -61.04 -6.15 -12.57
N ILE A 94 -59.72 -6.34 -12.73
CA ILE A 94 -59.12 -6.90 -13.95
C ILE A 94 -59.53 -8.36 -14.15
N THR A 95 -59.71 -9.13 -13.06
CA THR A 95 -60.11 -10.54 -13.13
C THR A 95 -61.62 -10.75 -13.20
N SER A 96 -62.46 -9.80 -12.73
CA SER A 96 -63.92 -9.88 -12.79
C SER A 96 -64.54 -9.27 -14.06
N GLY A 97 -63.76 -8.61 -14.91
CA GLY A 97 -64.24 -8.08 -16.20
C GLY A 97 -65.17 -6.87 -16.10
N THR A 98 -65.17 -6.14 -14.98
CA THR A 98 -66.00 -4.95 -14.76
C THR A 98 -65.15 -3.68 -14.82
N ALA A 99 -65.36 -2.86 -15.86
CA ALA A 99 -64.69 -1.58 -16.06
C ALA A 99 -65.12 -0.53 -15.00
N PRO A 100 -64.21 0.30 -14.45
CA PRO A 100 -64.60 1.44 -13.64
C PRO A 100 -65.09 2.60 -14.54
N LYS A 101 -66.17 3.26 -14.12
CA LYS A 101 -66.67 4.51 -14.71
C LYS A 101 -65.68 5.65 -14.43
N LYS A 102 -65.39 6.45 -15.47
CA LYS A 102 -64.74 7.76 -15.33
C LYS A 102 -65.77 8.77 -14.82
N ASP A 103 -65.44 9.47 -13.74
CA ASP A 103 -66.05 10.76 -13.43
C ASP A 103 -65.10 11.87 -13.86
N GLU A 104 -65.61 12.73 -14.74
CA GLU A 104 -65.07 14.05 -15.05
C GLU A 104 -65.68 15.07 -14.08
N SER A 105 -64.86 15.96 -13.52
CA SER A 105 -65.32 17.29 -13.15
C SER A 105 -64.17 18.30 -13.01
N VAL A 106 -64.24 19.37 -13.82
CA VAL A 106 -63.85 20.78 -13.55
C VAL A 106 -62.35 21.10 -13.71
N ILE A 107 -61.87 21.64 -14.86
CA ILE A 107 -61.96 23.04 -15.38
C ILE A 107 -61.48 24.07 -14.35
N ALA A 108 -60.26 24.62 -14.42
CA ALA A 108 -59.86 25.90 -15.05
C ALA A 108 -58.47 26.21 -14.44
N ASP A 109 -57.55 27.01 -14.94
CA ASP A 109 -57.61 28.11 -15.89
C ASP A 109 -56.15 28.48 -16.26
N SER A 110 -55.98 29.00 -17.47
CA SER A 110 -54.95 29.98 -17.87
C SER A 110 -53.45 29.65 -17.70
N SER A 111 -52.54 29.94 -18.63
CA SER A 111 -52.62 30.52 -19.97
C SER A 111 -51.19 30.53 -20.55
N ARG A 112 -51.11 30.37 -21.88
CA ARG A 112 -50.27 31.09 -22.87
C ARG A 112 -48.81 31.43 -22.50
N ALA A 113 -47.82 31.30 -23.37
CA ALA A 113 -47.73 31.10 -24.82
C ALA A 113 -46.32 30.53 -25.06
N GLY A 114 -46.12 29.53 -25.93
CA GLY A 114 -46.00 29.72 -27.36
C GLY A 114 -44.52 29.85 -27.73
N ILE A 115 -44.00 28.95 -28.57
CA ILE A 115 -43.07 29.22 -29.69
C ILE A 115 -42.81 27.89 -30.44
N SER A 116 -42.70 28.10 -31.74
CA SER A 116 -42.58 27.25 -32.92
C SER A 116 -41.73 25.98 -32.89
N GLU A 117 -42.19 25.03 -33.70
CA GLU A 117 -41.41 23.99 -34.36
C GLU A 117 -40.15 24.53 -35.07
N SER A 118 -39.03 23.82 -34.93
CA SER A 118 -38.09 23.62 -36.04
C SER A 118 -37.36 22.29 -35.87
N LYS A 119 -37.33 21.53 -36.97
CA LYS A 119 -36.53 20.32 -37.17
C LYS A 119 -35.04 20.67 -37.15
N VAL A 120 -34.22 19.83 -36.53
CA VAL A 120 -32.78 19.77 -36.84
C VAL A 120 -32.37 18.30 -36.99
N GLU A 121 -31.75 18.06 -38.14
CA GLU A 121 -31.15 16.80 -38.59
C GLU A 121 -29.96 16.37 -37.74
N SER A 122 -29.69 15.08 -37.87
CA SER A 122 -28.50 14.35 -37.43
C SER A 122 -27.19 15.00 -37.89
N ASP A 123 -26.27 15.22 -36.95
CA ASP A 123 -24.85 15.08 -37.22
C ASP A 123 -24.10 14.70 -35.94
N SER A 124 -23.44 13.55 -35.96
CA SER A 124 -22.58 13.06 -34.86
C SER A 124 -21.13 13.16 -35.33
N PRO A 125 -20.23 13.87 -34.64
CA PRO A 125 -18.81 13.77 -34.95
C PRO A 125 -18.21 12.49 -34.37
N PRO A 126 -17.20 11.90 -35.03
CA PRO A 126 -16.57 10.66 -34.58
C PRO A 126 -15.67 10.89 -33.37
N VAL A 127 -15.69 9.92 -32.46
CA VAL A 127 -14.82 9.85 -31.27
C VAL A 127 -13.37 9.66 -31.73
N SER A 128 -12.53 10.66 -31.50
CA SER A 128 -11.09 10.57 -31.70
C SER A 128 -10.42 10.01 -30.45
N THR A 129 -9.70 8.91 -30.61
CA THR A 129 -8.73 8.36 -29.66
C THR A 129 -7.61 9.38 -29.45
N ILE A 130 -7.55 10.01 -28.27
CA ILE A 130 -6.50 10.98 -27.94
C ILE A 130 -5.33 10.24 -27.29
N SER A 131 -4.17 10.29 -27.94
CA SER A 131 -2.89 9.85 -27.39
C SER A 131 -2.47 10.73 -26.21
N SER A 132 -1.94 10.12 -25.15
CA SER A 132 -1.54 10.74 -23.87
C SER A 132 -0.59 11.94 -23.98
N GLU A 133 0.15 12.07 -25.08
CA GLU A 133 1.07 13.19 -25.32
C GLU A 133 0.36 14.50 -25.70
N ALA A 134 -0.86 14.44 -26.26
CA ALA A 134 -1.57 15.63 -26.74
C ALA A 134 -2.30 16.39 -25.61
N GLN A 135 -2.70 15.70 -24.52
CA GLN A 135 -3.30 16.34 -23.35
C GLN A 135 -2.28 17.00 -22.41
N ALA A 136 -1.01 16.61 -22.49
CA ALA A 136 0.06 17.22 -21.68
C ALA A 136 0.36 18.67 -22.09
N GLN A 137 0.04 19.06 -23.33
CA GLN A 137 0.32 20.40 -23.86
C GLN A 137 -0.78 21.45 -23.59
N GLU A 138 -2.00 21.05 -23.18
CA GLU A 138 -3.11 22.00 -22.90
C GLU A 138 -3.28 22.40 -21.42
N ASP A 139 -2.51 21.81 -20.50
CA ASP A 139 -2.65 21.99 -19.05
C ASP A 139 -1.46 22.71 -18.37
N GLU A 140 -0.53 23.29 -19.14
CA GLU A 140 0.59 24.08 -18.59
C GLU A 140 0.07 25.23 -17.70
N GLY A 141 0.32 25.12 -16.38
CA GLY A 141 0.03 26.16 -15.40
C GLY A 141 -1.15 25.91 -14.44
N LYS A 142 -1.95 24.84 -14.61
CA LYS A 142 -3.06 24.54 -13.66
C LYS A 142 -2.62 23.75 -12.43
N TYR A 143 -1.58 22.95 -12.54
CA TYR A 143 -1.06 22.10 -11.48
C TYR A 143 0.47 22.02 -11.57
N ARG A 144 1.12 21.59 -10.48
CA ARG A 144 2.58 21.40 -10.44
C ARG A 144 2.99 20.12 -11.16
N GLU A 145 2.21 19.06 -10.94
CA GLU A 145 2.49 17.74 -11.47
C GLU A 145 1.18 16.96 -11.60
N LYS A 146 1.05 16.12 -12.63
CA LYS A 146 -0.06 15.18 -12.79
C LYS A 146 0.47 13.90 -13.41
N TYR A 147 0.17 12.76 -12.80
CA TYR A 147 0.64 11.47 -13.25
C TYR A 147 -0.40 10.37 -12.97
N PRO A 148 -0.45 9.32 -13.81
CA PRO A 148 -1.28 8.16 -13.55
C PRO A 148 -0.74 7.33 -12.39
N ILE A 149 -1.64 6.72 -11.63
CA ILE A 149 -1.29 5.66 -10.68
C ILE A 149 -1.80 4.31 -11.19
N ILE A 150 -3.04 4.27 -11.64
CA ILE A 150 -3.70 3.08 -12.16
C ILE A 150 -4.34 3.49 -13.49
N GLU A 151 -3.67 3.25 -14.62
CA GLU A 151 -4.23 3.64 -15.91
C GLU A 151 -5.39 2.72 -16.34
N PRO A 152 -6.48 3.27 -16.90
CA PRO A 152 -6.87 4.69 -17.03
C PRO A 152 -7.76 5.20 -15.88
N TYR A 153 -7.79 4.50 -14.75
CA TYR A 153 -8.80 4.66 -13.69
C TYR A 153 -8.46 5.67 -12.59
N ALA A 154 -7.19 5.93 -12.29
CA ALA A 154 -6.79 6.80 -11.19
C ALA A 154 -5.52 7.62 -11.50
N TYR A 155 -5.59 8.92 -11.18
CA TYR A 155 -4.53 9.90 -11.38
C TYR A 155 -4.31 10.74 -10.12
N VAL A 156 -3.07 11.14 -9.86
CA VAL A 156 -2.72 12.19 -8.89
C VAL A 156 -2.55 13.50 -9.63
N THR A 157 -3.04 14.58 -9.03
CA THR A 157 -2.68 15.95 -9.42
C THR A 157 -2.15 16.68 -8.19
N ILE A 158 -0.91 17.16 -8.26
CA ILE A 158 -0.33 18.03 -7.25
C ILE A 158 -0.67 19.47 -7.59
N THR A 159 -1.44 20.14 -6.73
CA THR A 159 -1.97 21.47 -7.02
C THR A 159 -0.93 22.58 -6.88
N ASN A 160 -1.24 23.75 -7.45
CA ASN A 160 -0.42 24.96 -7.30
C ASN A 160 -0.63 25.70 -5.97
N ASP A 161 -1.47 25.18 -5.07
CA ASP A 161 -1.75 25.78 -3.76
C ASP A 161 -0.49 25.89 -2.89
N ILE A 162 -0.57 26.70 -1.83
CA ILE A 162 0.50 26.89 -0.84
C ILE A 162 -0.10 26.66 0.56
N PRO A 163 0.17 25.53 1.23
CA PRO A 163 0.97 24.38 0.74
C PRO A 163 0.27 23.62 -0.41
N PRO A 164 1.04 22.87 -1.25
CA PRO A 164 0.45 22.07 -2.32
C PRO A 164 -0.43 20.94 -1.78
N LEU A 165 -1.48 20.60 -2.51
CA LEU A 165 -2.40 19.51 -2.16
C LEU A 165 -2.21 18.30 -3.10
N TYR A 166 -2.38 17.11 -2.56
CA TYR A 166 -2.46 15.85 -3.30
C TYR A 166 -3.90 15.58 -3.69
N LYS A 167 -4.25 15.73 -4.97
CA LYS A 167 -5.61 15.46 -5.44
C LYS A 167 -5.68 14.14 -6.19
N LEU A 168 -6.19 13.12 -5.51
CA LEU A 168 -6.58 11.84 -6.13
C LEU A 168 -7.86 12.03 -6.94
N SER A 169 -7.79 11.70 -8.22
CA SER A 169 -8.94 11.70 -9.13
C SER A 169 -9.12 10.29 -9.69
N GLU A 170 -10.24 9.67 -9.36
CA GLU A 170 -10.65 8.37 -9.90
C GLU A 170 -11.67 8.56 -11.04
N VAL A 171 -11.84 7.52 -11.85
CA VAL A 171 -12.79 7.49 -12.97
C VAL A 171 -14.21 7.76 -12.47
N GLN A 172 -14.88 8.74 -13.07
CA GLN A 172 -16.22 9.13 -12.62
C GLN A 172 -17.26 8.12 -13.13
N LEU A 173 -18.16 7.71 -12.24
CA LEU A 173 -19.33 6.92 -12.57
C LEU A 173 -20.53 7.83 -12.84
N THR A 174 -21.34 7.47 -13.83
CA THR A 174 -22.69 8.01 -13.98
C THR A 174 -23.58 7.51 -12.85
N LYS A 175 -24.71 8.19 -12.59
CA LYS A 175 -25.67 7.76 -11.55
C LYS A 175 -26.14 6.31 -11.74
N GLY A 176 -26.37 5.89 -12.99
CA GLY A 176 -26.77 4.51 -13.29
C GLY A 176 -25.67 3.49 -13.01
N GLU A 177 -24.40 3.83 -13.29
CA GLU A 177 -23.26 2.97 -12.98
C GLU A 177 -23.03 2.87 -11.46
N GLU A 178 -23.25 3.95 -10.71
CA GLU A 178 -23.14 3.97 -9.25
C GLU A 178 -24.25 3.11 -8.59
N GLU A 179 -25.50 3.22 -9.07
CA GLU A 179 -26.60 2.36 -8.64
C GLU A 179 -26.30 0.88 -8.92
N LEU A 180 -25.78 0.57 -10.11
CA LEU A 180 -25.38 -0.78 -10.48
C LEU A 180 -24.22 -1.29 -9.61
N LEU A 181 -23.20 -0.47 -9.37
CA LEU A 181 -22.08 -0.83 -8.49
C LEU A 181 -22.59 -1.22 -7.09
N ASN A 182 -23.52 -0.47 -6.54
CA ASN A 182 -24.08 -0.73 -5.21
C ASN A 182 -24.92 -2.03 -5.18
N GLU A 183 -25.72 -2.29 -6.22
CA GLU A 183 -26.46 -3.56 -6.36
C GLU A 183 -25.50 -4.76 -6.49
N LEU A 184 -24.46 -4.62 -7.32
CA LEU A 184 -23.43 -5.66 -7.49
C LEU A 184 -22.70 -5.94 -6.17
N LYS A 185 -22.26 -4.90 -5.45
CA LYS A 185 -21.63 -5.06 -4.13
C LYS A 185 -22.53 -5.79 -3.16
N THR A 186 -23.81 -5.40 -3.07
CA THR A 186 -24.78 -6.02 -2.16
C THR A 186 -24.92 -7.51 -2.44
N ARG A 187 -25.12 -7.89 -3.70
CA ARG A 187 -25.23 -9.31 -4.10
C ARG A 187 -23.94 -10.08 -3.90
N LEU A 188 -22.78 -9.47 -4.16
CA LEU A 188 -21.49 -10.08 -3.90
C LEU A 188 -21.32 -10.38 -2.40
N TYR A 189 -21.67 -9.45 -1.51
CA TYR A 189 -21.65 -9.70 -0.06
C TYR A 189 -22.62 -10.82 0.38
N GLU A 190 -23.75 -10.98 -0.30
CA GLU A 190 -24.73 -12.05 -0.01
C GLU A 190 -24.31 -13.43 -0.57
N THR A 191 -23.49 -13.46 -1.61
CA THR A 191 -23.16 -14.70 -2.35
C THR A 191 -21.75 -15.22 -2.12
N ILE A 192 -20.84 -14.38 -1.62
CA ILE A 192 -19.47 -14.79 -1.28
C ILE A 192 -19.48 -15.43 0.11
N ASP A 193 -19.50 -16.77 0.13
CA ASP A 193 -19.15 -17.57 1.31
C ASP A 193 -17.61 -17.66 1.36
N VAL A 194 -17.01 -17.04 2.37
CA VAL A 194 -15.58 -16.66 2.38
C VAL A 194 -14.69 -17.86 2.73
N SER A 195 -14.06 -18.47 1.72
CA SER A 195 -12.69 -18.97 1.83
C SER A 195 -11.95 -18.83 0.49
N PHE A 196 -11.39 -17.64 0.25
CA PHE A 196 -10.52 -17.38 -0.91
C PHE A 196 -9.10 -17.97 -0.77
N SER A 197 -8.87 -18.81 0.24
CA SER A 197 -7.55 -19.35 0.58
C SER A 197 -6.98 -20.30 -0.48
N ASP A 198 -7.83 -20.92 -1.30
CA ASP A 198 -7.44 -21.99 -2.25
C ASP A 198 -7.60 -21.58 -3.73
N VAL A 199 -7.80 -20.29 -4.01
CA VAL A 199 -8.03 -19.80 -5.39
C VAL A 199 -6.75 -19.21 -5.96
N GLU A 200 -6.20 -19.82 -7.01
CA GLU A 200 -4.97 -19.35 -7.69
C GLU A 200 -5.13 -17.95 -8.29
N ASP A 201 -6.32 -17.59 -8.76
CA ASP A 201 -6.63 -16.27 -9.33
C ASP A 201 -7.97 -15.72 -8.79
N VAL A 202 -7.87 -15.01 -7.67
CA VAL A 202 -9.01 -14.38 -6.99
C VAL A 202 -9.65 -13.30 -7.84
N GLU A 203 -8.87 -12.59 -8.66
CA GLU A 203 -9.37 -11.53 -9.53
C GLU A 203 -10.25 -12.08 -10.64
N LYS A 204 -9.80 -13.17 -11.29
CA LYS A 204 -10.59 -13.86 -12.29
C LYS A 204 -11.89 -14.42 -11.71
N LEU A 205 -11.84 -15.05 -10.53
CA LEU A 205 -13.04 -15.55 -9.87
C LEU A 205 -14.03 -14.42 -9.56
N LEU A 206 -13.53 -13.28 -9.07
CA LEU A 206 -14.36 -12.10 -8.81
C LEU A 206 -15.01 -11.59 -10.10
N LYS A 207 -14.26 -11.54 -11.21
CA LYS A 207 -14.77 -11.15 -12.52
C LYS A 207 -15.88 -12.08 -13.00
N GLU A 208 -15.67 -13.40 -12.93
CA GLU A 208 -16.68 -14.39 -13.32
C GLU A 208 -17.97 -14.27 -12.48
N LYS A 209 -17.86 -13.96 -11.19
CA LYS A 209 -19.02 -13.71 -10.31
C LYS A 209 -19.74 -12.43 -10.69
N VAL A 210 -19.02 -11.36 -10.97
CA VAL A 210 -19.61 -10.10 -11.45
C VAL A 210 -20.36 -10.33 -12.76
N ASP A 211 -19.74 -11.00 -13.73
CA ASP A 211 -20.35 -11.31 -15.03
C ASP A 211 -21.63 -12.16 -14.85
N ALA A 212 -21.62 -13.13 -13.94
CA ALA A 212 -22.80 -13.94 -13.63
C ALA A 212 -23.96 -13.11 -13.03
N ILE A 213 -23.65 -12.17 -12.14
CA ILE A 213 -24.66 -11.30 -11.54
C ILE A 213 -25.23 -10.31 -12.58
N VAL A 214 -24.38 -9.76 -13.44
CA VAL A 214 -24.80 -8.88 -14.54
C VAL A 214 -25.70 -9.62 -15.52
N ALA A 215 -25.39 -10.90 -15.81
CA ALA A 215 -26.23 -11.76 -16.64
C ALA A 215 -27.59 -12.05 -15.99
N ASP A 216 -27.64 -12.34 -14.68
CA ASP A 216 -28.87 -12.56 -13.92
C ASP A 216 -29.79 -11.32 -13.91
N LEU A 217 -29.19 -10.13 -13.79
CA LEU A 217 -29.88 -8.86 -13.90
C LEU A 217 -30.42 -8.55 -15.31
N SER A 218 -30.11 -9.38 -16.31
CA SER A 218 -30.47 -9.16 -17.72
C SER A 218 -29.95 -7.82 -18.27
N LEU A 219 -28.86 -7.29 -17.70
CA LEU A 219 -28.27 -6.00 -18.08
C LEU A 219 -27.14 -6.14 -19.13
N GLY A 220 -26.77 -7.36 -19.51
CA GLY A 220 -25.64 -7.62 -20.40
C GLY A 220 -25.72 -6.97 -21.79
N GLN A 221 -26.91 -6.58 -22.27
CA GLN A 221 -27.07 -5.83 -23.54
C GLN A 221 -27.13 -4.30 -23.36
N ALA A 222 -27.31 -3.81 -22.13
CA ALA A 222 -27.46 -2.38 -21.83
C ALA A 222 -26.14 -1.72 -21.40
N LEU A 223 -25.13 -2.51 -21.04
CA LEU A 223 -23.84 -2.05 -20.56
C LEU A 223 -22.78 -2.11 -21.65
N THR A 224 -22.02 -1.03 -21.81
CA THR A 224 -20.81 -1.03 -22.64
C THR A 224 -19.68 -1.75 -21.91
N SER A 225 -18.67 -2.23 -22.65
CA SER A 225 -17.48 -2.83 -22.03
C SER A 225 -16.76 -1.83 -21.12
N ASP A 226 -16.66 -0.57 -21.55
CA ASP A 226 -16.05 0.53 -20.76
C ASP A 226 -16.77 0.77 -19.43
N SER A 227 -18.11 0.79 -19.43
CA SER A 227 -18.89 0.91 -18.19
C SER A 227 -18.66 -0.26 -17.24
N LEU A 228 -18.58 -1.48 -17.76
CA LEU A 228 -18.28 -2.66 -16.96
C LEU A 228 -16.86 -2.63 -16.39
N ASP A 229 -15.87 -2.22 -17.18
CA ASP A 229 -14.48 -2.12 -16.74
C ASP A 229 -14.32 -1.06 -15.63
N LYS A 230 -15.00 0.09 -15.74
CA LYS A 230 -15.07 1.12 -14.67
C LYS A 230 -15.68 0.58 -13.39
N ILE A 231 -16.83 -0.10 -13.48
CA ILE A 231 -17.50 -0.70 -12.33
C ILE A 231 -16.60 -1.78 -11.71
N PHE A 232 -15.97 -2.60 -12.55
CA PHE A 232 -15.08 -3.67 -12.11
C PHE A 232 -13.84 -3.11 -11.40
N TYR A 233 -13.28 -1.98 -11.83
CA TYR A 233 -12.25 -1.26 -11.09
C TYR A 233 -12.69 -0.97 -9.65
N TYR A 234 -13.87 -0.39 -9.44
CA TYR A 234 -14.39 -0.11 -8.09
C TYR A 234 -14.66 -1.38 -7.27
N ILE A 235 -15.13 -2.46 -7.91
CA ILE A 235 -15.33 -3.75 -7.25
C ILE A 235 -13.98 -4.33 -6.80
N LYS A 236 -12.98 -4.34 -7.68
CA LYS A 236 -11.62 -4.78 -7.36
C LYS A 236 -11.03 -3.95 -6.22
N ARG A 237 -11.12 -2.62 -6.33
CA ARG A 237 -10.63 -1.65 -5.33
C ARG A 237 -11.23 -1.89 -3.93
N ASP A 238 -12.52 -2.20 -3.86
CA ASP A 238 -13.22 -2.31 -2.57
C ASP A 238 -13.19 -3.73 -1.98
N PHE A 239 -13.28 -4.78 -2.81
CA PHE A 239 -13.21 -6.17 -2.35
C PHE A 239 -11.77 -6.64 -2.17
N LEU A 240 -10.94 -6.54 -3.22
CA LEU A 240 -9.55 -6.99 -3.23
C LEU A 240 -8.58 -5.93 -2.73
N GLY A 241 -8.86 -4.66 -2.92
CA GLY A 241 -8.05 -3.55 -2.45
C GLY A 241 -8.41 -3.05 -1.04
N PHE A 242 -8.02 -1.81 -0.76
CA PHE A 242 -8.28 -1.10 0.51
C PHE A 242 -9.28 0.07 0.37
N GLY A 243 -10.18 0.00 -0.61
CA GLY A 243 -11.20 1.03 -0.82
C GLY A 243 -10.60 2.36 -1.30
N LYS A 244 -11.02 3.48 -0.74
CA LYS A 244 -10.49 4.82 -1.10
C LYS A 244 -8.97 4.96 -0.89
N LEU A 245 -8.40 4.15 0.00
CA LEU A 245 -6.95 4.11 0.26
C LEU A 245 -6.18 3.42 -0.86
N ASP A 246 -6.82 2.51 -1.60
CA ASP A 246 -6.15 1.62 -2.56
C ASP A 246 -5.36 2.37 -3.64
N PRO A 247 -5.88 3.42 -4.30
CA PRO A 247 -5.11 4.16 -5.29
C PRO A 247 -3.90 4.86 -4.67
N VAL A 248 -4.04 5.40 -3.45
CA VAL A 248 -2.93 6.04 -2.73
C VAL A 248 -1.83 5.02 -2.39
N LEU A 249 -2.21 3.79 -2.02
CA LEU A 249 -1.26 2.70 -1.79
C LEU A 249 -0.53 2.28 -3.06
N ASN A 250 -1.14 2.43 -4.24
CA ASN A 250 -0.47 2.12 -5.51
C ASN A 250 0.47 3.25 -5.98
N ASP A 251 0.39 4.45 -5.39
CA ASP A 251 1.25 5.57 -5.80
C ASP A 251 2.71 5.37 -5.35
N THR A 252 3.62 5.19 -6.31
CA THR A 252 5.06 5.01 -6.05
C THR A 252 5.75 6.27 -5.53
N MET A 253 5.13 7.45 -5.64
CA MET A 253 5.65 8.72 -5.13
C MET A 253 5.26 8.98 -3.66
N ALA A 254 4.27 8.28 -3.12
CA ALA A 254 3.96 8.24 -1.70
C ALA A 254 4.95 7.32 -0.95
N GLU A 255 5.54 7.80 0.14
CA GLU A 255 6.42 6.99 1.02
C GLU A 255 5.75 6.62 2.34
N ASP A 256 5.14 7.61 3.00
CA ASP A 256 4.34 7.41 4.21
C ASP A 256 2.90 7.91 3.96
N ILE A 257 1.92 7.22 4.52
CA ILE A 257 0.49 7.53 4.41
C ILE A 257 -0.11 7.52 5.83
N SER A 258 -0.77 8.61 6.24
CA SER A 258 -1.34 8.75 7.59
C SER A 258 -2.80 9.15 7.57
N ALA A 259 -3.63 8.42 8.30
CA ALA A 259 -4.99 8.82 8.66
C ALA A 259 -5.03 9.17 10.14
N ASP A 260 -5.17 10.47 10.44
CA ASP A 260 -5.08 10.99 11.80
C ASP A 260 -6.43 11.05 12.53
N GLY A 261 -7.47 10.48 11.91
CA GLY A 261 -8.80 10.29 12.49
C GLY A 261 -9.96 10.46 11.49
N PRO A 262 -11.21 10.21 11.92
CA PRO A 262 -12.43 10.44 11.15
C PRO A 262 -12.61 11.90 10.72
N GLY A 263 -13.10 12.12 9.51
CA GLY A 263 -13.38 13.46 8.95
C GLY A 263 -12.13 14.30 8.71
N ILE A 264 -10.94 13.75 8.93
CA ILE A 264 -9.66 14.42 8.71
C ILE A 264 -9.10 13.90 7.39
N PRO A 265 -8.65 14.80 6.51
CA PRO A 265 -7.96 14.40 5.30
C PRO A 265 -6.74 13.53 5.57
N LEU A 266 -6.57 12.50 4.76
CA LEU A 266 -5.37 11.67 4.75
C LEU A 266 -4.16 12.53 4.37
N PHE A 267 -3.03 12.31 5.03
CA PHE A 267 -1.74 12.93 4.69
C PHE A 267 -0.82 11.93 4.01
N VAL A 268 -0.06 12.42 3.03
CA VAL A 268 0.96 11.63 2.32
C VAL A 268 2.30 12.33 2.42
N TYR A 269 3.35 11.60 2.78
CA TYR A 269 4.73 12.04 2.58
C TYR A 269 5.13 11.74 1.14
N HIS A 270 4.99 12.73 0.25
CA HIS A 270 5.34 12.63 -1.16
C HIS A 270 6.85 12.86 -1.35
N ARG A 271 7.52 12.03 -2.16
CA ARG A 271 8.98 12.12 -2.42
C ARG A 271 9.49 13.52 -2.73
N THR A 272 8.76 14.26 -3.56
CA THR A 272 9.12 15.62 -3.97
C THR A 272 8.58 16.70 -3.02
N TYR A 273 7.32 16.59 -2.60
CA TYR A 273 6.59 17.68 -1.93
C TYR A 273 6.47 17.50 -0.40
N HIS A 274 7.01 16.41 0.13
CA HIS A 274 7.04 16.05 1.53
C HIS A 274 5.61 15.86 2.06
N SER A 275 5.34 16.20 3.33
CA SER A 275 4.00 16.02 3.92
C SER A 275 2.99 16.97 3.27
N ILE A 276 2.04 16.39 2.54
CA ILE A 276 0.95 17.11 1.86
C ILE A 276 -0.40 16.47 2.17
N GLU A 277 -1.41 17.31 2.28
CA GLU A 277 -2.79 16.92 2.53
C GLU A 277 -3.44 16.38 1.25
N THR A 278 -4.26 15.33 1.38
CA THR A 278 -5.01 14.75 0.26
C THR A 278 -6.48 15.16 0.26
N ASN A 279 -7.22 14.86 -0.81
CA ASN A 279 -8.69 14.95 -0.81
C ASN A 279 -9.41 13.69 -0.31
N VAL A 280 -8.68 12.70 0.23
CA VAL A 280 -9.26 11.44 0.71
C VAL A 280 -9.63 11.59 2.18
N ILE A 281 -10.90 11.41 2.50
CA ILE A 281 -11.46 11.51 3.85
C ILE A 281 -12.24 10.23 4.17
N PHE A 282 -12.06 9.73 5.40
CA PHE A 282 -12.79 8.60 5.94
C PHE A 282 -13.75 9.06 7.04
N GLU A 283 -14.98 8.57 6.99
CA GLU A 283 -15.90 8.68 8.13
C GLU A 283 -15.53 7.66 9.22
N GLN A 284 -16.04 7.84 10.45
CA GLN A 284 -15.70 6.97 11.58
C GLN A 284 -15.92 5.48 11.30
N GLU A 285 -17.11 5.12 10.80
CA GLU A 285 -17.48 3.72 10.53
C GLU A 285 -16.64 3.12 9.39
N GLU A 286 -16.28 3.95 8.41
CA GLU A 286 -15.45 3.55 7.27
C GLU A 286 -14.00 3.30 7.71
N LEU A 287 -13.45 4.21 8.51
CA LEU A 287 -12.08 4.11 9.04
C LEU A 287 -11.93 2.91 9.96
N ASP A 288 -12.88 2.68 10.87
CA ASP A 288 -12.90 1.52 11.75
C ASP A 288 -12.94 0.21 10.95
N SER A 289 -13.82 0.14 9.94
CA SER A 289 -13.93 -1.03 9.06
C SER A 289 -12.64 -1.29 8.28
N LEU A 290 -11.99 -0.23 7.80
CA LEU A 290 -10.71 -0.32 7.09
C LEU A 290 -9.60 -0.83 8.01
N ILE A 291 -9.53 -0.35 9.26
CA ILE A 291 -8.55 -0.80 10.27
C ILE A 291 -8.73 -2.28 10.59
N TYR A 292 -9.97 -2.75 10.80
CA TYR A 292 -10.24 -4.18 10.98
C TYR A 292 -9.84 -5.00 9.75
N LYS A 293 -10.13 -4.52 8.54
CA LYS A 293 -9.74 -5.17 7.29
C LYS A 293 -8.21 -5.28 7.15
N MET A 294 -7.48 -4.22 7.46
CA MET A 294 -6.01 -4.21 7.40
C MET A 294 -5.40 -5.15 8.45
N ALA A 295 -5.91 -5.14 9.68
CA ALA A 295 -5.46 -6.06 10.73
C ALA A 295 -5.66 -7.53 10.30
N GLN A 296 -6.86 -7.88 9.83
CA GLN A 296 -7.19 -9.23 9.39
C GLN A 296 -6.30 -9.69 8.22
N ARG A 297 -6.06 -8.82 7.22
CA ARG A 297 -5.18 -9.12 6.09
C ARG A 297 -3.71 -9.26 6.47
N SER A 298 -3.30 -8.62 7.56
CA SER A 298 -1.98 -8.78 8.13
C SER A 298 -1.86 -10.05 8.98
N GLY A 299 -2.92 -10.87 9.06
CA GLY A 299 -2.96 -12.09 9.89
C GLY A 299 -3.01 -11.80 11.38
N ARG A 300 -3.39 -10.59 11.78
CA ARG A 300 -3.40 -10.12 13.17
C ARG A 300 -4.81 -9.72 13.60
N HIS A 301 -5.00 -9.55 14.91
CA HIS A 301 -6.26 -9.13 15.50
C HIS A 301 -6.09 -7.84 16.29
N ILE A 302 -6.96 -6.88 16.03
CA ILE A 302 -7.08 -5.63 16.78
C ILE A 302 -8.47 -5.57 17.45
N SER A 303 -8.55 -4.99 18.65
CA SER A 303 -9.82 -4.85 19.37
C SER A 303 -9.77 -3.65 20.31
N LEU A 304 -10.90 -3.20 20.83
CA LEU A 304 -10.90 -2.13 21.84
C LEU A 304 -10.11 -2.49 23.11
N ALA A 305 -9.99 -3.79 23.45
CA ALA A 305 -9.18 -4.24 24.58
C ALA A 305 -7.67 -4.26 24.30
N LYS A 306 -7.28 -4.41 23.03
CA LYS A 306 -5.90 -4.31 22.53
C LYS A 306 -5.87 -3.33 21.35
N PRO A 307 -5.93 -2.02 21.65
CA PRO A 307 -6.26 -1.03 20.65
C PRO A 307 -5.09 -0.63 19.75
N LEU A 308 -3.86 -1.04 20.07
CA LEU A 308 -2.65 -0.76 19.31
C LEU A 308 -2.16 -2.04 18.63
N LEU A 309 -1.77 -1.92 17.36
CA LEU A 309 -1.21 -3.03 16.59
C LEU A 309 -0.15 -2.53 15.61
N ASP A 310 1.05 -3.09 15.73
CA ASP A 310 2.11 -3.00 14.71
C ASP A 310 2.10 -4.28 13.86
N ALA A 311 2.10 -4.13 12.54
CA ALA A 311 2.00 -5.23 11.59
C ALA A 311 2.66 -4.87 10.23
N ALA A 312 2.57 -5.80 9.27
CA ALA A 312 2.91 -5.56 7.88
C ALA A 312 1.75 -5.99 6.99
N LEU A 313 1.42 -5.17 6.00
CA LEU A 313 0.43 -5.51 4.98
C LEU A 313 0.94 -6.65 4.09
N PRO A 314 0.06 -7.30 3.30
CA PRO A 314 0.48 -8.29 2.30
C PRO A 314 1.51 -7.76 1.29
N SER A 315 1.49 -6.45 1.01
CA SER A 315 2.48 -5.71 0.21
C SER A 315 3.83 -5.52 0.91
N GLN A 316 3.98 -6.00 2.15
CA GLN A 316 5.13 -5.80 3.06
C GLN A 316 5.26 -4.38 3.62
N ASP A 317 4.33 -3.48 3.29
CA ASP A 317 4.29 -2.14 3.87
C ASP A 317 4.11 -2.23 5.40
N ARG A 318 4.90 -1.45 6.14
CA ARG A 318 4.76 -1.35 7.59
C ARG A 318 3.44 -0.68 7.93
N LEU A 319 2.72 -1.26 8.88
CA LEU A 319 1.42 -0.78 9.31
C LEU A 319 1.42 -0.56 10.82
N GLN A 320 1.04 0.64 11.24
CA GLN A 320 0.66 0.93 12.62
C GLN A 320 -0.83 1.26 12.65
N LEU A 321 -1.57 0.62 13.56
CA LEU A 321 -3.00 0.82 13.75
C LEU A 321 -3.31 1.23 15.19
N SER A 322 -4.28 2.14 15.33
CA SER A 322 -4.93 2.44 16.61
C SER A 322 -6.46 2.43 16.42
N ILE A 323 -7.21 1.70 17.25
CA ILE A 323 -8.68 1.65 17.19
C ILE A 323 -9.34 2.32 18.40
N GLY A 324 -10.42 3.04 18.13
CA GLY A 324 -11.26 3.69 19.13
C GLY A 324 -10.70 5.04 19.60
N SER A 325 -11.45 5.69 20.48
CA SER A 325 -11.08 7.00 21.02
C SER A 325 -10.37 6.95 22.38
N GLU A 326 -10.15 5.74 22.91
CA GLU A 326 -9.56 5.54 24.24
C GLU A 326 -8.06 5.81 24.28
N VAL A 327 -7.35 5.46 23.19
CA VAL A 327 -5.91 5.69 23.05
C VAL A 327 -5.60 6.88 22.14
N THR A 328 -6.42 7.10 21.11
CA THR A 328 -6.29 8.21 20.17
C THR A 328 -7.51 9.12 20.27
N THR A 329 -7.35 10.30 20.87
CA THR A 329 -8.48 11.18 21.26
C THR A 329 -9.34 11.68 20.09
N ARG A 330 -8.83 11.62 18.86
CA ARG A 330 -9.57 12.02 17.64
C ARG A 330 -10.35 10.88 17.01
N GLY A 331 -10.28 9.66 17.54
CA GLY A 331 -10.82 8.44 16.93
C GLY A 331 -9.71 7.53 16.43
N SER A 332 -10.07 6.50 15.68
CA SER A 332 -9.13 5.49 15.18
C SER A 332 -8.16 6.09 14.16
N THR A 333 -6.94 5.57 14.10
CA THR A 333 -5.88 6.07 13.21
C THR A 333 -5.09 4.93 12.57
N PHE A 334 -4.42 5.23 11.46
CA PHE A 334 -3.39 4.35 10.92
C PHE A 334 -2.25 5.14 10.31
N THR A 335 -1.07 4.53 10.29
CA THR A 335 0.09 5.02 9.54
C THR A 335 0.69 3.85 8.77
N ILE A 336 0.90 4.04 7.47
CA ILE A 336 1.52 3.08 6.57
C ILE A 336 2.84 3.67 6.09
N ARG A 337 3.92 2.92 6.25
CA ARG A 337 5.20 3.21 5.59
C ARG A 337 5.42 2.19 4.50
N LYS A 338 5.47 2.68 3.26
CA LYS A 338 5.54 1.81 2.09
C LYS A 338 6.89 1.11 1.99
N PHE A 339 6.83 -0.19 1.71
CA PHE A 339 7.98 -0.99 1.37
C PHE A 339 8.43 -0.64 -0.04
N LYS A 340 9.73 -0.38 -0.20
CA LYS A 340 10.28 -0.02 -1.49
C LYS A 340 10.66 -1.29 -2.26
N GLU A 341 9.81 -1.69 -3.21
CA GLU A 341 10.04 -2.89 -4.02
C GLU A 341 11.35 -2.81 -4.82
N VAL A 342 11.64 -1.65 -5.44
CA VAL A 342 12.91 -1.42 -6.14
C VAL A 342 13.84 -0.55 -5.29
N PRO A 343 14.85 -1.14 -4.62
CA PRO A 343 15.78 -0.38 -3.78
C PRO A 343 16.67 0.55 -4.61
N LEU A 344 17.15 1.62 -3.97
CA LEU A 344 18.09 2.55 -4.63
C LEU A 344 19.44 1.88 -4.83
N THR A 345 20.05 2.14 -5.98
CA THR A 345 21.37 1.62 -6.33
C THR A 345 22.48 2.55 -5.85
N VAL A 346 23.71 2.05 -5.83
CA VAL A 346 24.89 2.88 -5.57
C VAL A 346 25.07 3.99 -6.62
N ILE A 347 24.63 3.78 -7.86
CA ILE A 347 24.68 4.82 -8.90
C ILE A 347 23.64 5.91 -8.63
N ASP A 348 22.46 5.56 -8.10
CA ASP A 348 21.48 6.57 -7.64
C ASP A 348 22.07 7.44 -6.53
N LEU A 349 22.75 6.83 -5.55
CA LEU A 349 23.40 7.56 -4.47
C LEU A 349 24.48 8.54 -4.97
N VAL A 350 25.23 8.16 -6.01
CA VAL A 350 26.20 9.05 -6.67
C VAL A 350 25.49 10.16 -7.43
N ASN A 351 24.43 9.84 -8.18
CA ASN A 351 23.64 10.83 -8.93
C ASN A 351 22.97 11.87 -8.02
N PHE A 352 22.56 11.47 -6.81
CA PHE A 352 22.05 12.39 -5.80
C PHE A 352 23.14 13.24 -5.12
N GLY A 353 24.41 12.93 -5.39
CA GLY A 353 25.57 13.52 -4.70
C GLY A 353 25.72 13.04 -3.26
N THR A 354 25.01 11.98 -2.84
CA THR A 354 25.10 11.45 -1.47
C THR A 354 26.48 10.86 -1.18
N PHE A 355 27.12 10.28 -2.20
CA PHE A 355 28.49 9.77 -2.17
C PHE A 355 29.23 10.18 -3.45
N SER A 356 30.56 10.31 -3.39
CA SER A 356 31.39 10.37 -4.60
C SER A 356 31.65 8.97 -5.19
N LEU A 357 32.13 8.92 -6.43
CA LEU A 357 32.54 7.66 -7.07
C LEU A 357 33.69 6.98 -6.32
N GLU A 358 34.63 7.77 -5.80
CA GLU A 358 35.77 7.31 -5.00
C GLU A 358 35.28 6.64 -3.70
N MET A 359 34.30 7.24 -3.02
CA MET A 359 33.70 6.66 -1.81
C MET A 359 33.01 5.33 -2.11
N ILE A 360 32.24 5.24 -3.20
CA ILE A 360 31.56 4.00 -3.58
C ILE A 360 32.57 2.93 -4.00
N ALA A 361 33.63 3.28 -4.73
CA ALA A 361 34.70 2.35 -5.08
C ALA A 361 35.42 1.80 -3.83
N TYR A 362 35.67 2.66 -2.84
CA TYR A 362 36.24 2.27 -1.55
C TYR A 362 35.32 1.30 -0.80
N ILE A 363 34.03 1.62 -0.68
CA ILE A 363 33.04 0.75 -0.03
C ILE A 363 32.91 -0.58 -0.76
N TRP A 364 32.95 -0.59 -2.11
CA TRP A 364 32.93 -1.82 -2.89
C TRP A 364 34.12 -2.73 -2.50
N MET A 365 35.33 -2.18 -2.45
CA MET A 365 36.51 -2.95 -2.04
C MET A 365 36.40 -3.43 -0.59
N ALA A 366 35.87 -2.61 0.30
CA ALA A 366 35.68 -2.96 1.70
C ALA A 366 34.68 -4.10 1.89
N VAL A 367 33.52 -4.04 1.22
CA VAL A 367 32.48 -5.09 1.28
C VAL A 367 33.01 -6.40 0.69
N ASP A 368 33.65 -6.37 -0.49
CA ASP A 368 34.23 -7.56 -1.13
C ASP A 368 35.25 -8.28 -0.25
N ASN A 369 35.95 -7.53 0.60
CA ASN A 369 36.99 -8.06 1.47
C ASN A 369 36.51 -8.34 2.90
N GLY A 370 35.19 -8.25 3.15
CA GLY A 370 34.58 -8.67 4.41
C GLY A 370 34.73 -7.65 5.54
N SER A 371 34.72 -6.36 5.23
CA SER A 371 34.75 -5.30 6.25
C SER A 371 33.41 -5.19 6.97
N ASN A 372 33.45 -5.05 8.30
CA ASN A 372 32.28 -4.76 9.13
C ASN A 372 31.91 -3.27 9.03
N ILE A 373 30.66 -2.97 8.66
CA ILE A 373 30.20 -1.60 8.39
C ILE A 373 29.02 -1.24 9.28
N LEU A 374 29.11 -0.14 10.02
CA LEU A 374 28.02 0.39 10.83
C LEU A 374 27.63 1.79 10.33
N ILE A 375 26.51 1.87 9.60
CA ILE A 375 26.03 3.14 9.04
C ILE A 375 25.31 3.93 10.12
N ALA A 376 25.84 5.11 10.44
CA ALA A 376 25.30 5.98 11.47
C ALA A 376 24.65 7.23 10.87
N GLY A 377 23.55 7.69 11.47
CA GLY A 377 22.90 8.96 11.11
C GLY A 377 21.63 9.20 11.92
N GLY A 378 21.05 10.40 11.81
CA GLY A 378 19.76 10.73 12.43
C GLY A 378 18.57 10.01 11.78
N THR A 379 17.37 10.16 12.35
CA THR A 379 16.12 9.70 11.73
C THR A 379 15.95 10.28 10.32
N ALA A 380 15.43 9.46 9.39
CA ALA A 380 15.19 9.83 7.98
C ALA A 380 16.43 10.27 7.16
N SER A 381 17.65 10.07 7.70
CA SER A 381 18.92 10.35 6.99
C SER A 381 19.24 9.38 5.85
N GLY A 382 18.48 8.28 5.71
CA GLY A 382 18.65 7.29 4.63
C GLY A 382 19.57 6.11 4.98
N LYS A 383 19.80 5.80 6.27
CA LYS A 383 20.70 4.71 6.70
C LYS A 383 20.37 3.36 6.07
N THR A 384 19.12 2.90 6.18
CA THR A 384 18.71 1.59 5.63
C THR A 384 18.81 1.57 4.11
N THR A 385 18.54 2.71 3.46
CA THR A 385 18.76 2.87 2.01
C THR A 385 20.22 2.65 1.64
N VAL A 386 21.15 3.28 2.36
CA VAL A 386 22.59 3.12 2.14
C VAL A 386 23.04 1.70 2.42
N LEU A 387 22.54 1.08 3.50
CA LEU A 387 22.82 -0.32 3.83
C LEU A 387 22.41 -1.24 2.68
N ASN A 388 21.20 -1.06 2.16
CA ASN A 388 20.67 -1.86 1.07
C ASN A 388 21.47 -1.64 -0.23
N SER A 389 21.85 -0.39 -0.55
CA SER A 389 22.71 -0.12 -1.72
C SER A 389 24.10 -0.75 -1.58
N PHE A 390 24.70 -0.72 -0.38
CA PHE A 390 26.02 -1.33 -0.14
C PHE A 390 25.98 -2.86 -0.22
N ALA A 391 24.86 -3.46 0.18
CA ALA A 391 24.64 -4.91 0.08
C ALA A 391 24.68 -5.42 -1.36
N MET A 392 24.54 -4.56 -2.38
CA MET A 392 24.74 -4.93 -3.79
C MET A 392 26.18 -5.38 -4.10
N PHE A 393 27.14 -4.99 -3.27
CA PHE A 393 28.53 -5.42 -3.38
C PHE A 393 28.81 -6.75 -2.68
N ILE A 394 27.81 -7.44 -2.14
CA ILE A 394 27.98 -8.79 -1.64
C ILE A 394 28.13 -9.74 -2.84
N ALA A 395 29.05 -10.69 -2.75
CA ALA A 395 29.26 -11.68 -3.81
C ALA A 395 28.06 -12.64 -3.89
N PRO A 396 27.53 -12.96 -5.08
CA PRO A 396 26.31 -13.77 -5.22
C PRO A 396 26.42 -15.19 -4.67
N GLU A 397 27.64 -15.72 -4.54
CA GLU A 397 27.93 -17.01 -3.90
C GLU A 397 27.82 -16.97 -2.37
N SER A 398 27.81 -15.78 -1.77
CA SER A 398 27.77 -15.59 -0.32
C SER A 398 26.40 -15.94 0.24
N LYS A 399 26.33 -16.50 1.43
CA LYS A 399 25.08 -16.62 2.17
C LYS A 399 24.83 -15.35 2.96
N VAL A 400 23.67 -14.75 2.72
CA VAL A 400 23.24 -13.52 3.39
C VAL A 400 22.06 -13.81 4.31
N VAL A 401 22.11 -13.33 5.54
CA VAL A 401 20.96 -13.32 6.45
C VAL A 401 20.65 -11.87 6.81
N THR A 402 19.43 -11.42 6.56
CA THR A 402 18.95 -10.12 7.06
C THR A 402 18.06 -10.33 8.28
N ILE A 403 18.18 -9.46 9.27
CA ILE A 403 17.40 -9.48 10.51
C ILE A 403 16.86 -8.08 10.76
N GLU A 404 15.55 -7.94 10.81
CA GLU A 404 14.89 -6.65 10.90
C GLU A 404 13.67 -6.71 11.83
N ASP A 405 13.30 -5.58 12.44
CA ASP A 405 12.00 -5.50 13.12
C ASP A 405 10.84 -5.44 12.12
N THR A 406 11.07 -4.75 11.02
CA THR A 406 10.16 -4.65 9.89
C THR A 406 10.98 -4.73 8.63
N ARG A 407 10.47 -5.44 7.63
CA ARG A 407 11.17 -5.63 6.37
C ARG A 407 11.36 -4.28 5.68
N GLU A 408 12.61 -3.84 5.52
CA GLU A 408 13.00 -2.65 4.78
C GLU A 408 14.11 -2.98 3.75
N ILE A 409 14.93 -3.98 4.05
CA ILE A 409 15.99 -4.46 3.16
C ILE A 409 15.38 -5.38 2.10
N ASN A 410 15.67 -5.05 0.85
CA ASN A 410 15.33 -5.88 -0.31
C ASN A 410 16.58 -6.15 -1.14
N LEU A 411 17.03 -7.40 -1.17
CA LEU A 411 18.22 -7.82 -1.92
C LEU A 411 17.80 -8.65 -3.12
N ILE A 412 18.38 -8.38 -4.29
CA ILE A 412 18.32 -9.33 -5.41
C ILE A 412 19.52 -10.28 -5.26
N HIS A 413 19.40 -11.22 -4.33
CA HIS A 413 20.44 -12.17 -3.98
C HIS A 413 19.82 -13.55 -3.76
N ASP A 414 20.30 -14.57 -4.49
CA ASP A 414 19.67 -15.90 -4.50
C ASP A 414 19.82 -16.63 -3.14
N ASN A 415 21.04 -16.62 -2.58
CA ASN A 415 21.34 -17.27 -1.29
C ASN A 415 21.06 -16.35 -0.09
N TRP A 416 19.83 -15.82 0.00
CA TRP A 416 19.40 -14.87 1.03
C TRP A 416 18.28 -15.42 1.92
N ILE A 417 18.44 -15.28 3.24
CA ILE A 417 17.42 -15.58 4.25
C ILE A 417 16.95 -14.26 4.90
N PRO A 418 15.74 -13.75 4.54
CA PRO A 418 15.13 -12.63 5.24
C PRO A 418 14.46 -13.08 6.53
N SER A 419 14.84 -12.49 7.66
CA SER A 419 14.27 -12.75 8.98
C SER A 419 13.68 -11.48 9.58
N VAL A 420 12.46 -11.59 10.12
CA VAL A 420 11.77 -10.48 10.80
C VAL A 420 11.37 -10.87 12.21
N THR A 421 11.37 -9.90 13.13
CA THR A 421 10.90 -10.14 14.50
C THR A 421 9.41 -10.44 14.53
N ARG A 422 8.96 -11.03 15.63
CA ARG A 422 7.54 -11.34 15.85
C ARG A 422 7.17 -11.00 17.28
N GLU A 423 6.24 -10.07 17.43
CA GLU A 423 5.69 -9.75 18.75
C GLU A 423 4.96 -10.94 19.39
N VAL A 424 4.86 -10.90 20.72
CA VAL A 424 4.18 -11.92 21.52
C VAL A 424 2.69 -11.94 21.17
N GLU A 425 2.20 -13.09 20.74
CA GLU A 425 0.76 -13.35 20.59
C GLU A 425 0.26 -14.21 21.74
N GLU A 426 -1.06 -14.24 21.97
CA GLU A 426 -1.65 -15.09 23.00
C GLU A 426 -1.24 -16.56 22.80
N GLY A 427 -0.51 -17.10 23.77
CA GLY A 427 -0.03 -18.49 23.75
C GLY A 427 1.26 -18.74 22.96
N ALA A 428 1.88 -17.74 22.33
CA ALA A 428 3.12 -17.90 21.57
C ALA A 428 4.25 -17.00 22.11
N LYS A 429 5.47 -17.54 22.20
CA LYS A 429 6.65 -16.73 22.55
C LYS A 429 6.98 -15.77 21.40
N GLY A 430 7.21 -14.50 21.74
CA GLY A 430 7.77 -13.51 20.83
C GLY A 430 9.17 -13.92 20.37
N VAL A 431 9.58 -13.42 19.21
CA VAL A 431 10.89 -13.64 18.60
C VAL A 431 11.54 -12.28 18.41
N GLU A 432 12.58 -12.00 19.20
CA GLU A 432 13.31 -10.73 19.14
C GLU A 432 14.50 -10.82 18.17
N MET A 433 15.07 -9.67 17.79
CA MET A 433 16.27 -9.63 16.93
C MET A 433 17.42 -10.44 17.54
N PHE A 434 17.56 -10.45 18.87
CA PHE A 434 18.54 -11.27 19.57
C PHE A 434 18.38 -12.78 19.29
N ASP A 435 17.14 -13.29 19.31
CA ASP A 435 16.85 -14.70 19.04
C ASP A 435 17.18 -15.06 17.58
N LEU A 436 16.80 -14.18 16.64
CA LEU A 436 17.08 -14.35 15.21
C LEU A 436 18.57 -14.33 14.92
N LEU A 437 19.31 -13.40 15.54
CA LEU A 437 20.74 -13.26 15.34
C LEU A 437 21.49 -14.48 15.86
N ARG A 438 21.14 -14.97 17.05
CA ARG A 438 21.70 -16.23 17.59
C ARG A 438 21.41 -17.44 16.70
N SER A 439 20.22 -17.48 16.08
CA SER A 439 19.85 -18.53 15.13
C SER A 439 20.66 -18.42 13.83
N ALA A 440 20.79 -17.20 13.29
CA ALA A 440 21.53 -16.91 12.06
C ALA A 440 22.98 -17.38 12.14
N LEU A 441 23.67 -17.17 13.27
CA LEU A 441 25.07 -17.62 13.44
C LEU A 441 25.25 -19.14 13.33
N ARG A 442 24.18 -19.94 13.50
CA ARG A 442 24.23 -21.40 13.29
C ARG A 442 24.02 -21.81 11.84
N GLN A 443 23.54 -20.89 11.01
CA GLN A 443 23.31 -21.11 9.59
C GLN A 443 24.58 -20.92 8.75
N ARG A 444 25.71 -20.56 9.38
CA ARG A 444 26.98 -20.23 8.74
C ARG A 444 26.83 -19.19 7.61
N PRO A 445 26.28 -18.00 7.90
CA PRO A 445 26.23 -16.93 6.91
C PRO A 445 27.62 -16.29 6.74
N GLU A 446 27.97 -15.93 5.51
CA GLU A 446 29.12 -15.06 5.25
C GLU A 446 28.79 -13.61 5.64
N TYR A 447 27.56 -13.15 5.34
CA TYR A 447 27.09 -11.81 5.68
C TYR A 447 25.84 -11.84 6.57
N VAL A 448 25.88 -11.07 7.66
CA VAL A 448 24.73 -10.82 8.54
C VAL A 448 24.39 -9.34 8.53
N LEU A 449 23.20 -9.01 8.03
CA LEU A 449 22.71 -7.64 7.95
C LEU A 449 21.65 -7.42 9.02
N VAL A 450 21.83 -6.42 9.87
CA VAL A 450 20.81 -6.04 10.87
C VAL A 450 20.25 -4.67 10.49
N GLY A 451 18.93 -4.55 10.40
CA GLY A 451 18.27 -3.31 9.95
C GLY A 451 18.71 -2.09 10.77
N GLU A 452 18.50 -2.13 12.09
CA GLU A 452 19.00 -1.11 13.02
C GLU A 452 19.29 -1.76 14.38
N VAL A 453 20.46 -1.48 14.96
CA VAL A 453 20.76 -1.88 16.35
C VAL A 453 20.31 -0.80 17.32
N ARG A 454 19.47 -1.19 18.28
CA ARG A 454 18.83 -0.33 19.29
C ARG A 454 18.84 -0.93 20.71
N GLY A 455 19.18 -2.21 20.86
CA GLY A 455 19.13 -2.94 22.12
C GLY A 455 20.14 -4.08 22.20
N LYS A 456 19.75 -5.13 22.92
CA LYS A 456 20.60 -6.28 23.30
C LYS A 456 21.16 -7.07 22.12
N GLU A 457 20.50 -7.00 20.97
CA GLU A 457 20.97 -7.62 19.72
C GLU A 457 22.33 -7.06 19.29
N ALA A 458 22.66 -5.81 19.63
CA ALA A 458 23.95 -5.22 19.27
C ALA A 458 25.12 -6.00 19.89
N HIS A 459 25.01 -6.44 21.15
CA HIS A 459 26.05 -7.26 21.78
C HIS A 459 26.35 -8.51 20.96
N THR A 460 25.29 -9.19 20.50
CA THR A 460 25.43 -10.42 19.69
C THR A 460 25.98 -10.11 18.30
N LEU A 461 25.64 -8.94 17.73
CA LEU A 461 26.17 -8.51 16.44
C LEU A 461 27.67 -8.27 16.51
N PHE A 462 28.13 -7.54 17.53
CA PHE A 462 29.56 -7.29 17.74
C PHE A 462 30.31 -8.56 18.14
N GLN A 463 29.67 -9.51 18.82
CA GLN A 463 30.24 -10.84 19.03
C GLN A 463 30.35 -11.64 17.71
N ALA A 464 29.39 -11.51 16.80
CA ALA A 464 29.46 -12.11 15.48
C ALA A 464 30.65 -11.55 14.67
N MET A 465 30.86 -10.23 14.72
CA MET A 465 32.03 -9.57 14.13
C MET A 465 33.33 -10.15 14.67
N ALA A 466 33.46 -10.23 15.99
CA ALA A 466 34.66 -10.76 16.66
C ALA A 466 34.93 -12.24 16.38
N THR A 467 33.89 -13.00 15.97
CA THR A 467 34.01 -14.43 15.61
C THR A 467 34.17 -14.67 14.11
N GLY A 468 34.35 -13.60 13.32
CA GLY A 468 34.70 -13.68 11.89
C GLY A 468 33.52 -13.65 10.92
N HIS A 469 32.30 -13.35 11.38
CA HIS A 469 31.18 -13.10 10.47
C HIS A 469 31.27 -11.66 9.96
N VAL A 470 31.04 -11.45 8.66
CA VAL A 470 30.96 -10.11 8.11
C VAL A 470 29.58 -9.55 8.42
N THR A 471 29.54 -8.34 8.95
CA THR A 471 28.29 -7.72 9.36
C THR A 471 28.12 -6.32 8.80
N MET A 472 26.87 -5.97 8.49
CA MET A 472 26.50 -4.60 8.21
C MET A 472 25.24 -4.23 8.98
N SER A 473 25.21 -3.05 9.58
CA SER A 473 24.04 -2.60 10.33
C SER A 473 23.88 -1.09 10.26
N THR A 474 22.73 -0.59 10.70
CA THR A 474 22.56 0.83 10.99
C THR A 474 22.45 1.11 12.48
N VAL A 475 22.75 2.35 12.88
CA VAL A 475 22.54 2.87 14.23
C VAL A 475 22.15 4.33 14.16
N HIS A 476 21.27 4.79 15.05
CA HIS A 476 20.97 6.21 15.14
C HIS A 476 22.09 6.94 15.89
N ALA A 477 22.98 7.66 15.20
CA ALA A 477 24.05 8.44 15.82
C ALA A 477 24.61 9.50 14.85
N ASP A 478 25.01 10.67 15.35
CA ASP A 478 25.43 11.79 14.49
C ASP A 478 26.96 11.95 14.38
N SER A 479 27.73 11.10 15.08
CA SER A 479 29.20 11.06 15.07
C SER A 479 29.71 9.71 15.57
N ALA A 480 30.98 9.39 15.29
CA ALA A 480 31.63 8.19 15.81
C ALA A 480 31.65 8.15 17.35
N ASP A 481 31.91 9.28 18.01
CA ASP A 481 31.81 9.38 19.48
C ASP A 481 30.39 9.06 20.00
N THR A 482 29.36 9.55 19.31
CA THR A 482 27.96 9.22 19.65
C THR A 482 27.64 7.74 19.42
N VAL A 483 28.23 7.11 18.40
CA VAL A 483 28.12 5.66 18.18
C VAL A 483 28.67 4.91 19.40
N VAL A 484 29.89 5.25 19.86
CA VAL A 484 30.50 4.61 21.05
C VAL A 484 29.62 4.77 22.27
N LYS A 485 29.17 6.00 22.56
CA LYS A 485 28.31 6.29 23.71
C LYS A 485 26.99 5.50 23.68
N ARG A 486 26.37 5.37 22.51
CA ARG A 486 25.11 4.62 22.38
C ARG A 486 25.30 3.12 22.53
N LEU A 487 26.36 2.57 21.94
CA LEU A 487 26.62 1.13 21.99
C LEU A 487 27.06 0.68 23.37
N THR A 488 27.88 1.47 24.08
CA THR A 488 28.50 1.05 25.35
C THR A 488 27.63 1.31 26.58
N LYS A 489 26.61 2.17 26.49
CA LYS A 489 25.70 2.47 27.62
C LYS A 489 24.39 1.70 27.48
N GLU A 490 23.66 1.57 28.58
CA GLU A 490 22.29 1.00 28.57
C GLU A 490 21.36 1.84 27.67
N PRO A 491 20.43 1.23 26.92
CA PRO A 491 19.98 -0.18 27.00
C PRO A 491 20.76 -1.19 26.15
N ILE A 492 21.86 -0.78 25.48
CA ILE A 492 22.61 -1.63 24.55
C ILE A 492 23.73 -2.40 25.27
N ASN A 493 24.61 -1.66 25.96
CA ASN A 493 25.67 -2.20 26.83
C ASN A 493 26.62 -3.21 26.14
N VAL A 494 27.11 -2.88 24.95
CA VAL A 494 28.20 -3.60 24.25
C VAL A 494 29.53 -3.29 24.94
N PRO A 495 30.31 -4.30 25.36
CA PRO A 495 31.65 -4.09 25.88
C PRO A 495 32.55 -3.34 24.89
N LEU A 496 33.22 -2.29 25.36
CA LEU A 496 34.04 -1.41 24.51
C LEU A 496 35.07 -2.18 23.68
N MET A 497 35.67 -3.23 24.24
CA MET A 497 36.63 -4.10 23.53
C MET A 497 36.08 -4.74 22.26
N LEU A 498 34.77 -4.99 22.16
CA LEU A 498 34.18 -5.60 20.97
C LEU A 498 34.06 -4.61 19.81
N LEU A 499 34.08 -3.30 20.09
CA LEU A 499 34.02 -2.28 19.03
C LEU A 499 35.26 -2.30 18.13
N ASP A 500 36.37 -2.90 18.58
CA ASP A 500 37.59 -3.11 17.78
C ASP A 500 37.34 -3.94 16.51
N SER A 501 36.30 -4.77 16.51
CA SER A 501 35.92 -5.59 15.35
C SER A 501 35.19 -4.80 14.26
N LEU A 502 34.72 -3.57 14.55
CA LEU A 502 34.13 -2.68 13.57
C LEU A 502 35.22 -2.09 12.66
N ASN A 503 34.94 -1.90 11.37
CA ASN A 503 35.94 -1.39 10.44
C ASN A 503 35.60 -0.01 9.91
N ILE A 504 34.33 0.23 9.55
CA ILE A 504 33.94 1.46 8.85
C ILE A 504 32.63 2.00 9.42
N ILE A 505 32.58 3.32 9.64
CA ILE A 505 31.40 4.08 10.06
C ILE A 505 31.11 5.20 9.05
N PRO A 506 30.25 4.97 8.05
CA PRO A 506 29.69 6.03 7.22
C PRO A 506 28.70 6.89 8.03
N LEU A 507 28.86 8.22 8.00
CA LEU A 507 27.98 9.18 8.69
C LEU A 507 27.01 9.86 7.73
N GLN A 508 25.76 9.42 7.71
CA GLN A 508 24.68 9.99 6.91
C GLN A 508 23.99 11.16 7.62
N LYS A 509 23.85 12.28 6.91
CA LYS A 509 23.13 13.46 7.39
C LYS A 509 22.26 14.09 6.32
N MET A 510 21.17 14.69 6.77
CA MET A 510 20.37 15.63 6.00
C MET A 510 21.05 17.00 6.10
N VAL A 511 21.55 17.51 4.98
CA VAL A 511 22.22 18.83 4.92
C VAL A 511 21.45 19.77 4.00
N LYS A 512 21.59 21.07 4.23
CA LYS A 512 20.98 22.10 3.39
C LYS A 512 22.01 22.66 2.42
N ILE A 513 21.81 22.46 1.13
CA ILE A 513 22.63 23.03 0.06
C ILE A 513 21.77 24.04 -0.70
N GLY A 514 22.10 25.32 -0.55
CA GLY A 514 21.24 26.42 -0.99
C GLY A 514 19.87 26.39 -0.30
N THR A 515 18.80 26.23 -1.09
CA THR A 515 17.41 26.13 -0.58
C THR A 515 16.93 24.70 -0.39
N LYS A 516 17.68 23.70 -0.90
CA LYS A 516 17.26 22.29 -0.91
C LYS A 516 17.86 21.52 0.26
N SER A 517 17.05 20.68 0.89
CA SER A 517 17.51 19.67 1.84
C SER A 517 17.90 18.42 1.06
N THR A 518 19.12 17.91 1.26
CA THR A 518 19.61 16.71 0.57
C THR A 518 20.44 15.80 1.49
N ARG A 519 20.49 14.51 1.18
CA ARG A 519 21.21 13.50 1.98
C ARG A 519 22.67 13.43 1.52
N ARG A 520 23.61 13.49 2.47
CA ARG A 520 25.06 13.39 2.24
C ARG A 520 25.71 12.44 3.23
N CYS A 521 26.64 11.62 2.74
CA CYS A 521 27.59 10.91 3.59
C CYS A 521 28.67 11.88 4.07
N THR A 522 28.43 12.56 5.17
CA THR A 522 29.31 13.63 5.65
C THR A 522 30.72 13.17 6.02
N LYS A 523 30.88 11.92 6.45
CA LYS A 523 32.18 11.29 6.67
C LYS A 523 32.14 9.80 6.38
N ILE A 524 33.26 9.23 5.99
CA ILE A 524 33.54 7.79 6.13
C ILE A 524 34.70 7.67 7.10
N VAL A 525 34.42 7.08 8.26
CA VAL A 525 35.39 6.95 9.36
C VAL A 525 35.86 5.51 9.42
N GLU A 526 37.18 5.29 9.38
CA GLU A 526 37.77 3.98 9.65
C GLU A 526 38.05 3.83 11.14
N VAL A 527 37.77 2.66 11.69
CA VAL A 527 38.11 2.30 13.06
C VAL A 527 39.48 1.62 13.06
N LEU A 528 40.44 2.27 13.72
CA LEU A 528 41.82 1.79 13.84
C LEU A 528 42.01 0.91 15.09
N GLY A 529 41.23 1.20 16.12
CA GLY A 529 41.19 0.41 17.35
C GLY A 529 40.42 1.13 18.46
N VAL A 530 40.58 0.63 19.68
CA VAL A 530 39.92 1.15 20.89
C VAL A 530 40.93 1.86 21.79
N ASP A 531 40.61 3.07 22.22
CA ASP A 531 41.31 3.76 23.31
C ASP A 531 40.56 3.50 24.63
N PHE A 532 41.14 2.60 25.44
CA PHE A 532 40.58 2.21 26.73
C PHE A 532 40.70 3.28 27.83
N GLU A 533 41.66 4.20 27.71
CA GLU A 533 41.85 5.25 28.72
C GLU A 533 40.75 6.32 28.59
N ASN A 534 40.40 6.67 27.35
CA ASN A 534 39.41 7.70 27.05
C ASN A 534 38.00 7.15 26.74
N GLU A 535 37.77 5.84 26.89
CA GLU A 535 36.53 5.15 26.50
C GLU A 535 36.07 5.51 25.07
N SER A 536 36.98 5.56 24.10
CA SER A 536 36.70 6.06 22.74
C SER A 536 37.30 5.18 21.63
N LEU A 537 36.98 5.48 20.38
CA LEU A 537 37.58 4.81 19.21
C LEU A 537 38.74 5.63 18.66
N MET A 538 39.84 4.96 18.40
CA MET A 538 40.89 5.49 17.52
C MET A 538 40.38 5.42 16.09
N THR A 539 40.31 6.56 15.41
CA THR A 539 39.63 6.68 14.12
C THR A 539 40.47 7.41 13.08
N ASN A 540 40.20 7.14 11.81
CA ASN A 540 40.72 7.88 10.66
C ASN A 540 39.56 8.38 9.80
N ASP A 541 39.42 9.70 9.67
CA ASP A 541 38.40 10.34 8.83
C ASP A 541 38.85 10.31 7.36
N LEU A 542 38.64 9.17 6.69
CA LEU A 542 39.14 8.93 5.33
C LEU A 542 38.50 9.85 4.27
N PHE A 543 37.18 10.04 4.38
CA PHE A 543 36.43 10.96 3.54
C PHE A 543 35.71 11.98 4.41
N THR A 544 35.76 13.26 4.04
CA THR A 544 35.03 14.33 4.72
C THR A 544 34.31 15.21 3.71
N TRP A 545 33.01 15.43 3.93
CA TRP A 545 32.22 16.39 3.17
C TRP A 545 32.43 17.81 3.70
N ARG A 546 32.64 18.75 2.78
CA ARG A 546 32.77 20.19 3.05
C ARG A 546 31.80 20.98 2.17
N PRO A 547 31.24 22.11 2.66
CA PRO A 547 30.64 23.11 1.78
C PRO A 547 31.68 23.61 0.75
N PRO A 548 31.30 23.88 -0.52
CA PRO A 548 29.94 24.06 -1.02
C PRO A 548 29.16 22.79 -1.43
N ASP A 549 29.80 21.64 -1.63
CA ASP A 549 29.23 20.27 -1.71
C ASP A 549 30.33 19.30 -2.20
N GLU A 550 31.49 19.32 -1.54
CA GLU A 550 32.70 18.62 -1.99
C GLU A 550 33.12 17.54 -0.99
N PHE A 551 33.73 16.46 -1.50
CA PHE A 551 34.28 15.39 -0.67
C PHE A 551 35.80 15.42 -0.75
N GLU A 552 36.44 15.61 0.41
CA GLU A 552 37.89 15.51 0.59
C GLU A 552 38.25 14.05 0.88
N PHE A 553 39.26 13.52 0.19
CA PHE A 553 39.81 12.18 0.40
C PHE A 553 41.25 12.30 0.91
N THR A 554 41.56 11.73 2.07
CA THR A 554 42.91 11.83 2.66
C THR A 554 43.93 10.90 1.98
N GLY A 555 43.49 9.83 1.33
CA GLY A 555 44.35 8.86 0.62
C GLY A 555 44.93 7.76 1.52
N GLU A 556 45.17 8.05 2.80
CA GLU A 556 45.76 7.11 3.76
C GLU A 556 44.66 6.26 4.41
N SER A 557 44.53 4.99 3.98
CA SER A 557 43.49 4.07 4.47
C SER A 557 44.09 2.84 5.15
N ALA A 558 43.69 2.58 6.39
CA ALA A 558 44.06 1.36 7.11
C ALA A 558 43.33 0.13 6.56
N ILE A 559 42.12 0.30 6.02
CA ILE A 559 41.39 -0.80 5.38
C ILE A 559 42.08 -1.24 4.09
N PHE A 560 42.59 -0.31 3.30
CA PHE A 560 43.43 -0.62 2.13
C PHE A 560 44.68 -1.41 2.50
N VAL A 561 45.36 -1.07 3.60
CA VAL A 561 46.49 -1.86 4.11
C VAL A 561 46.05 -3.30 4.45
N LYS A 562 44.94 -3.46 5.17
CA LYS A 562 44.39 -4.80 5.49
C LYS A 562 44.03 -5.60 4.24
N ILE A 563 43.48 -4.95 3.21
CA ILE A 563 43.17 -5.61 1.93
C ILE A 563 44.45 -6.05 1.21
N MET A 564 45.48 -5.19 1.17
CA MET A 564 46.78 -5.53 0.59
C MET A 564 47.40 -6.74 1.27
N GLU A 565 47.38 -6.79 2.59
CA GLU A 565 47.90 -7.93 3.37
C GLU A 565 47.08 -9.20 3.09
N LYS A 566 45.74 -9.11 3.12
CA LYS A 566 44.84 -10.25 2.90
C LYS A 566 44.97 -10.85 1.50
N LEU A 567 45.12 -10.01 0.48
CA LEU A 567 45.21 -10.43 -0.93
C LEU A 567 46.65 -10.55 -1.43
N ASN A 568 47.64 -10.29 -0.58
CA ASN A 568 49.06 -10.24 -0.93
C ASN A 568 49.32 -9.34 -2.15
N MET A 569 48.76 -8.12 -2.12
CA MET A 569 48.84 -7.13 -3.19
C MET A 569 49.85 -6.02 -2.86
N THR A 570 50.48 -5.47 -3.88
CA THR A 570 51.29 -4.25 -3.75
C THR A 570 50.39 -3.00 -3.74
N GLU A 571 50.94 -1.88 -3.27
CA GLU A 571 50.25 -0.58 -3.31
C GLU A 571 49.84 -0.18 -4.74
N ASP A 572 50.71 -0.39 -5.72
CA ASP A 572 50.40 -0.12 -7.13
C ASP A 572 49.23 -0.98 -7.64
N ALA A 573 49.19 -2.26 -7.27
CA ALA A 573 48.13 -3.17 -7.68
C ALA A 573 46.79 -2.79 -7.04
N LEU A 574 46.81 -2.41 -5.76
CA LEU A 574 45.63 -1.92 -5.05
C LEU A 574 45.13 -0.60 -5.67
N GLY A 575 46.04 0.34 -5.93
CA GLY A 575 45.71 1.62 -6.58
C GLY A 575 45.11 1.43 -7.97
N ALA A 576 45.65 0.50 -8.76
CA ALA A 576 45.11 0.14 -10.06
C ALA A 576 43.70 -0.47 -9.97
N GLU A 577 43.45 -1.34 -8.98
CA GLU A 577 42.13 -1.93 -8.74
C GLU A 577 41.11 -0.88 -8.29
N PHE A 578 41.49 -0.01 -7.35
CA PHE A 578 40.64 1.11 -6.90
C PHE A 578 40.28 2.04 -8.08
N ALA A 579 41.27 2.40 -8.91
CA ALA A 579 41.06 3.21 -10.10
C ALA A 579 40.18 2.51 -11.14
N ARG A 580 40.30 1.18 -11.31
CA ARG A 580 39.46 0.39 -12.21
C ARG A 580 38.00 0.39 -11.77
N ARG A 581 37.72 0.05 -10.50
CA ARG A 581 36.36 0.06 -9.94
C ARG A 581 35.71 1.43 -10.07
N ARG A 582 36.47 2.50 -9.78
CA ARG A 582 36.01 3.88 -9.98
C ARG A 582 35.65 4.18 -11.44
N ARG A 583 36.49 3.76 -12.41
CA ARG A 583 36.20 3.93 -13.85
C ARG A 583 34.94 3.17 -14.27
N ILE A 584 34.75 1.95 -13.77
CA ILE A 584 33.54 1.16 -14.05
C ILE A 584 32.29 1.86 -13.52
N LEU A 585 32.31 2.30 -12.26
CA LEU A 585 31.20 3.05 -11.67
C LEU A 585 30.91 4.34 -12.46
N ALA A 586 31.94 5.07 -12.89
CA ALA A 586 31.79 6.25 -13.74
C ALA A 586 31.16 5.91 -15.10
N GLY A 587 31.58 4.79 -15.72
CA GLY A 587 31.03 4.30 -16.98
C GLY A 587 29.55 3.92 -16.85
N LEU A 588 29.18 3.25 -15.76
CA LEU A 588 27.80 2.89 -15.44
C LEU A 588 26.93 4.14 -15.21
N GLN A 589 27.44 5.11 -14.45
CA GLN A 589 26.79 6.39 -14.24
C GLN A 589 26.56 7.14 -15.56
N LYS A 590 27.59 7.23 -16.42
CA LYS A 590 27.52 7.91 -17.71
C LYS A 590 26.50 7.27 -18.66
N LYS A 591 26.32 5.95 -18.59
CA LYS A 591 25.30 5.22 -19.36
C LYS A 591 23.90 5.30 -18.73
N GLY A 592 23.73 5.99 -17.59
CA GLY A 592 22.45 6.11 -16.90
C GLY A 592 21.93 4.79 -16.33
N MET A 593 22.82 3.83 -16.04
CA MET A 593 22.42 2.51 -15.56
C MET A 593 22.11 2.55 -14.05
N THR A 594 20.86 2.87 -13.72
CA THR A 594 20.33 2.91 -12.35
C THR A 594 19.43 1.73 -12.00
N ASN A 595 19.11 0.87 -12.98
CA ASN A 595 18.30 -0.32 -12.71
C ASN A 595 19.10 -1.34 -11.87
N TYR A 596 18.51 -1.77 -10.75
CA TYR A 596 19.18 -2.65 -9.78
C TYR A 596 19.64 -3.98 -10.40
N GLN A 597 18.81 -4.65 -11.19
CA GLN A 597 19.12 -5.96 -11.77
C GLN A 597 20.27 -5.86 -12.78
N SER A 598 20.23 -4.83 -13.61
CA SER A 598 21.28 -4.55 -14.60
C SER A 598 22.60 -4.24 -13.92
N LEU A 599 22.57 -3.42 -12.86
CA LEU A 599 23.76 -3.08 -12.09
C LEU A 599 24.32 -4.28 -11.35
N HIS A 600 23.48 -5.06 -10.67
CA HIS A 600 23.88 -6.29 -9.98
C HIS A 600 24.58 -7.27 -10.93
N LYS A 601 24.02 -7.46 -12.13
CA LYS A 601 24.66 -8.27 -13.18
C LYS A 601 26.03 -7.73 -13.58
N MET A 602 26.16 -6.42 -13.80
CA MET A 602 27.45 -5.81 -14.17
C MET A 602 28.51 -5.94 -13.06
N LEU A 603 28.11 -5.82 -11.79
CA LEU A 603 29.00 -6.04 -10.65
C LEU A 603 29.42 -7.51 -10.52
N HIS A 604 28.54 -8.45 -10.88
CA HIS A 604 28.88 -9.87 -10.95
C HIS A 604 29.82 -10.18 -12.12
N ASP A 605 29.51 -9.69 -13.32
CA ASP A 605 30.35 -9.85 -14.52
C ASP A 605 31.78 -9.33 -14.24
N TYR A 606 31.91 -8.22 -13.49
CA TYR A 606 33.22 -7.70 -13.05
C TYR A 606 34.03 -8.70 -12.22
N ARG A 607 33.40 -9.46 -11.34
CA ARG A 607 34.10 -10.47 -10.51
C ARG A 607 34.62 -11.63 -11.35
N ILE A 608 33.91 -11.97 -12.43
CA ILE A 608 34.27 -13.06 -13.33
C ILE A 608 35.39 -12.61 -14.27
N ASP A 609 35.17 -11.50 -14.97
CA ASP A 609 36.14 -10.93 -15.91
C ASP A 609 36.12 -9.39 -15.86
N PRO A 610 37.06 -8.78 -15.10
CA PRO A 610 37.20 -7.33 -15.02
C PRO A 610 37.48 -6.66 -16.38
N LEU A 611 38.24 -7.33 -17.27
CA LEU A 611 38.67 -6.76 -18.54
C LEU A 611 37.53 -6.75 -19.56
N GLU A 612 36.78 -7.84 -19.66
CA GLU A 612 35.58 -7.90 -20.49
C GLU A 612 34.55 -6.86 -20.05
N THR A 613 34.39 -6.68 -18.74
CA THR A 613 33.47 -5.69 -18.17
C THR A 613 33.84 -4.25 -18.58
N GLU A 614 35.13 -3.90 -18.54
CA GLU A 614 35.62 -2.61 -19.06
C GLU A 614 35.35 -2.46 -20.56
N GLN A 615 35.62 -3.49 -21.36
CA GLN A 615 35.37 -3.47 -22.81
C GLN A 615 33.88 -3.26 -23.14
N ARG A 616 32.97 -3.94 -22.43
CA ARG A 616 31.51 -3.77 -22.58
C ARG A 616 31.05 -2.36 -22.19
N LEU A 617 31.77 -1.71 -21.29
CA LEU A 617 31.52 -0.31 -20.93
C LEU A 617 32.19 0.69 -21.89
N GLY A 618 33.11 0.24 -22.73
CA GLY A 618 33.87 1.06 -23.67
C GLY A 618 34.95 1.89 -22.97
N LEU A 619 35.58 1.32 -21.93
CA LEU A 619 36.56 1.97 -21.06
C LEU A 619 38.01 1.58 -21.35
#